data_AF-A0A6N2WN34-F1
#
_entry.id   AF-A0A6N2WN34-F1
#
_cell.length_a   1.000
_cell.length_b   1.000
_cell.length_c   1.000
_cell.angle_alpha   90.00
_cell.angle_beta   90.00
_cell.angle_gamma   90.00
#
_symmetry.space_group_name_H-M   'P 1'
#
loop_
_entity.id
_entity.type
_entity.pdbx_description
1 polymer ?
#
loop_
_entity_poly.entity_id
_entity_poly.type
_entity_poly.pdbx_seq_one_letter_code
_entity_poly.pdbx_strand_id
1 'polypeptide(L)'
;MKLRIYTLLIAFCAAWSLHSCDNDDDDSIAVPAALQEAFSSKYPNVKNVKWETKAGYYVADFYDGYEASAWFTTDGNWHMTETDIPYTALPDPVKSAFETSEYKTWKKDDVDKLERQGIETVYVIEVENQNQEIDLYYSADGVLIKSIADTDDENSHLPTTQLSAAMKTFIEEKYAGARIVEVDVENDKSDWDYGFTEVDIIHFDSDINRNISKEVLFDKNGEWYSTSWDVRKNELPVAVTTTISNQYAGYQIDDAEYFEMAAGTAYYLIELEGNNTPDINIKIAADGTILK
;
A
#
# COMPACT_ATOMS: atom_id res chain seq x y z
N MET A 1 24.40 -60.15 -30.25
CA MET A 1 24.00 -60.20 -28.82
C MET A 1 22.59 -59.62 -28.76
N LYS A 2 21.46 -60.34 -28.67
CA LYS A 2 21.00 -61.44 -27.78
C LYS A 2 21.14 -61.12 -26.29
N LEU A 3 20.03 -60.70 -25.65
CA LEU A 3 19.37 -61.29 -24.45
C LEU A 3 18.43 -60.24 -23.81
N ARG A 4 17.32 -60.52 -23.13
CA ARG A 4 16.27 -61.58 -23.07
C ARG A 4 15.20 -60.97 -22.15
N ILE A 5 13.94 -61.24 -22.45
CA ILE A 5 12.78 -60.99 -21.59
C ILE A 5 12.86 -61.90 -20.34
N TYR A 6 12.47 -61.38 -19.18
CA TYR A 6 11.91 -62.20 -18.09
C TYR A 6 10.55 -61.64 -17.67
N THR A 7 9.53 -62.45 -17.95
CA THR A 7 8.19 -62.38 -17.40
C THR A 7 8.23 -62.80 -15.93
N LEU A 8 7.62 -62.04 -15.02
CA LEU A 8 7.08 -62.60 -13.79
C LEU A 8 5.60 -62.23 -13.71
N LEU A 9 4.78 -63.26 -13.67
CA LEU A 9 3.34 -63.25 -13.68
C LEU A 9 2.89 -63.51 -12.23
N ILE A 10 2.27 -62.54 -11.57
CA ILE A 10 1.45 -62.78 -10.37
C ILE A 10 0.11 -62.07 -10.61
N ALA A 11 -0.91 -62.89 -10.85
CA ALA A 11 -2.30 -62.50 -10.80
C ALA A 11 -2.84 -62.86 -9.41
N PHE A 12 -3.48 -61.91 -8.70
CA PHE A 12 -4.66 -62.23 -7.90
C PHE A 12 -5.44 -60.97 -7.47
N CYS A 13 -6.71 -60.98 -7.88
CA CYS A 13 -7.91 -60.42 -7.25
C CYS A 13 -8.08 -58.92 -7.01
N ALA A 14 -9.12 -58.42 -7.69
CA ALA A 14 -9.86 -57.21 -7.40
C ALA A 14 -10.37 -57.16 -5.95
N ALA A 15 -10.21 -55.99 -5.34
CA ALA A 15 -11.22 -55.41 -4.48
C ALA A 15 -11.30 -53.93 -4.84
N TRP A 16 -12.40 -53.55 -5.49
CA TRP A 16 -12.84 -52.17 -5.54
C TRP A 16 -13.02 -51.67 -4.11
N SER A 17 -12.19 -50.71 -3.72
CA SER A 17 -12.58 -49.69 -2.76
C SER A 17 -12.48 -48.39 -3.52
N LEU A 18 -13.63 -47.98 -4.09
CA LEU A 18 -13.89 -46.58 -4.33
C LEU A 18 -13.85 -45.92 -2.95
N HIS A 19 -12.70 -45.39 -2.55
CA HIS A 19 -12.71 -44.30 -1.60
C HIS A 19 -13.20 -43.07 -2.36
N SER A 20 -14.52 -42.96 -2.42
CA SER A 20 -15.19 -41.68 -2.37
C SER A 20 -14.74 -41.05 -1.05
N CYS A 21 -13.68 -40.25 -1.09
CA CYS A 21 -13.49 -39.27 -0.04
C CYS A 21 -14.59 -38.25 -0.28
N ASP A 22 -15.54 -38.23 0.64
CA ASP A 22 -16.47 -37.12 0.83
C ASP A 22 -15.69 -35.80 0.83
N ASN A 23 -16.26 -34.80 0.16
CA ASN A 23 -15.97 -33.40 0.43
C ASN A 23 -16.42 -33.10 1.86
N ASP A 24 -15.49 -33.08 2.80
CA ASP A 24 -15.67 -32.42 4.10
C ASP A 24 -14.75 -31.19 4.09
N ASP A 25 -15.28 -30.08 3.57
CA ASP A 25 -14.68 -28.74 3.64
C ASP A 25 -14.86 -28.17 5.06
N ASP A 26 -14.14 -28.71 6.05
CA ASP A 26 -13.98 -28.13 7.39
C ASP A 26 -12.50 -27.85 7.64
N ASP A 27 -11.96 -26.87 6.93
CA ASP A 27 -10.58 -26.38 7.02
C ASP A 27 -10.35 -25.59 8.34
N SER A 28 -10.62 -26.22 9.49
CA SER A 28 -10.27 -25.62 10.77
C SER A 28 -8.76 -25.75 11.01
N ILE A 29 -8.02 -24.64 10.87
CA ILE A 29 -6.59 -24.62 11.18
C ILE A 29 -6.34 -24.69 12.70
N ALA A 30 -5.20 -25.25 13.10
CA ALA A 30 -4.82 -25.30 14.51
C ALA A 30 -4.27 -23.94 14.97
N VAL A 31 -5.05 -23.21 15.78
CA VAL A 31 -4.66 -21.88 16.29
C VAL A 31 -3.94 -22.00 17.64
N PRO A 32 -2.74 -21.42 17.83
CA PRO A 32 -2.02 -21.44 19.10
C PRO A 32 -2.80 -20.79 20.26
N ALA A 33 -2.68 -21.35 21.48
CA ALA A 33 -3.41 -20.85 22.65
C ALA A 33 -3.06 -19.39 23.00
N ALA A 34 -1.78 -19.00 22.89
CA ALA A 34 -1.34 -17.62 23.12
C ALA A 34 -2.02 -16.64 22.15
N LEU A 35 -2.19 -17.05 20.90
CA LEU A 35 -2.86 -16.27 19.86
C LEU A 35 -4.36 -16.14 20.16
N GLN A 36 -5.04 -17.23 20.51
CA GLN A 36 -6.45 -17.18 20.91
C GLN A 36 -6.69 -16.27 22.12
N GLU A 37 -5.77 -16.27 23.09
CA GLU A 37 -5.81 -15.38 24.26
C GLU A 37 -5.59 -13.92 23.85
N ALA A 38 -4.61 -13.64 22.99
CA ALA A 38 -4.35 -12.30 22.47
C ALA A 38 -5.55 -11.75 21.69
N PHE A 39 -6.14 -12.57 20.81
CA PHE A 39 -7.36 -12.22 20.08
C PHE A 39 -8.52 -11.91 21.03
N SER A 40 -8.80 -12.81 21.99
CA SER A 40 -9.90 -12.64 22.95
C SER A 40 -9.70 -11.43 23.87
N SER A 41 -8.44 -11.08 24.16
CA SER A 41 -8.09 -9.88 24.94
C SER A 41 -8.34 -8.60 24.15
N LYS A 42 -7.97 -8.58 22.86
CA LYS A 42 -8.17 -7.42 21.97
C LYS A 42 -9.64 -7.26 21.55
N TYR A 43 -10.35 -8.36 21.34
CA TYR A 43 -11.74 -8.42 20.86
C TYR A 43 -12.67 -9.18 21.82
N PRO A 44 -12.89 -8.70 23.06
CA PRO A 44 -13.57 -9.46 24.12
C PRO A 44 -15.05 -9.78 23.84
N ASN A 45 -15.67 -9.03 22.91
CA ASN A 45 -17.07 -9.18 22.56
C ASN A 45 -17.30 -10.18 21.43
N VAL A 46 -16.26 -10.53 20.67
CA VAL A 46 -16.36 -11.47 19.55
C VAL A 46 -16.62 -12.88 20.07
N LYS A 47 -17.57 -13.58 19.45
CA LYS A 47 -17.96 -14.97 19.82
C LYS A 47 -17.68 -15.98 18.73
N ASN A 48 -17.73 -15.53 17.47
CA ASN A 48 -17.45 -16.35 16.31
C ASN A 48 -16.26 -15.73 15.60
N VAL A 49 -15.22 -16.53 15.40
CA VAL A 49 -14.03 -16.16 14.65
C VAL A 49 -13.69 -17.34 13.75
N LYS A 50 -13.44 -17.05 12.48
CA LYS A 50 -12.85 -18.01 11.53
C LYS A 50 -11.38 -17.69 11.41
N TRP A 51 -10.58 -18.73 11.25
CA TRP A 51 -9.14 -18.59 11.21
C TRP A 51 -8.61 -19.17 9.91
N GLU A 52 -7.72 -18.43 9.27
CA GLU A 52 -6.94 -18.88 8.13
C GLU A 52 -5.48 -18.45 8.28
N THR A 53 -4.64 -18.84 7.32
CA THR A 53 -3.27 -18.36 7.23
C THR A 53 -3.03 -17.65 5.91
N LYS A 54 -2.52 -16.42 5.96
CA LYS A 54 -2.23 -15.60 4.78
C LYS A 54 -0.90 -14.88 4.97
N ALA A 55 -0.03 -14.93 3.96
CA ALA A 55 1.27 -14.24 3.95
C ALA A 55 2.14 -14.48 5.22
N GLY A 56 2.07 -15.66 5.84
CA GLY A 56 2.83 -15.99 7.05
C GLY A 56 2.19 -15.56 8.37
N TYR A 57 0.99 -14.97 8.34
CA TYR A 57 0.19 -14.61 9.51
C TYR A 57 -0.97 -15.59 9.72
N TYR A 58 -1.48 -15.62 10.95
CA TYR A 58 -2.83 -16.10 11.23
C TYR A 58 -3.79 -14.94 11.07
N VAL A 59 -4.84 -15.10 10.27
CA VAL A 59 -5.88 -14.10 10.05
C VAL A 59 -7.14 -14.58 10.75
N ALA A 60 -7.68 -13.73 11.62
CA ALA A 60 -8.98 -13.94 12.24
C ALA A 60 -10.02 -13.10 11.53
N ASP A 61 -11.00 -13.76 10.92
CA ASP A 61 -12.18 -13.11 10.36
C ASP A 61 -13.32 -13.16 11.37
N PHE A 62 -13.89 -12.01 11.66
CA PHE A 62 -14.91 -11.87 12.67
C PHE A 62 -15.84 -10.68 12.38
N TYR A 63 -16.88 -10.56 13.19
CA TYR A 63 -17.77 -9.42 13.19
C TYR A 63 -17.75 -8.76 14.57
N ASP A 64 -17.45 -7.46 14.61
CA ASP A 64 -17.48 -6.61 15.82
C ASP A 64 -18.11 -5.25 15.51
N GLY A 65 -19.38 -5.29 15.07
CA GLY A 65 -20.12 -4.12 14.57
C GLY A 65 -19.97 -3.95 13.05
N TYR A 66 -18.83 -4.34 12.51
CA TYR A 66 -18.54 -4.48 11.09
C TYR A 66 -17.75 -5.77 10.83
N GLU A 67 -17.70 -6.22 9.57
CA GLU A 67 -16.81 -7.31 9.18
C GLU A 67 -15.35 -6.84 9.31
N ALA A 68 -14.51 -7.70 9.86
CA ALA A 68 -13.13 -7.36 10.14
C ALA A 68 -12.23 -8.58 10.07
N SER A 69 -11.01 -8.35 9.60
CA SER A 69 -9.93 -9.33 9.57
C SER A 69 -8.77 -8.81 10.43
N ALA A 70 -8.17 -9.67 11.24
CA ALA A 70 -7.05 -9.30 12.10
C ALA A 70 -5.87 -10.27 11.99
N TRP A 71 -4.69 -9.70 11.73
CA TRP A 71 -3.45 -10.44 11.50
C TRP A 71 -2.65 -10.56 12.79
N PHE A 72 -2.30 -11.79 13.14
CA PHE A 72 -1.48 -12.13 14.29
C PHE A 72 -0.32 -13.04 13.91
N THR A 73 0.79 -12.91 14.61
CA THR A 73 1.87 -13.91 14.62
C THR A 73 1.53 -15.08 15.52
N THR A 74 2.28 -16.18 15.41
CA THR A 74 2.04 -17.44 16.14
C THR A 74 2.12 -17.29 17.67
N ASP A 75 2.88 -16.31 18.15
CA ASP A 75 3.04 -15.94 19.55
C ASP A 75 1.99 -14.92 20.05
N GLY A 76 1.05 -14.53 19.18
CA GLY A 76 -0.08 -13.68 19.53
C GLY A 76 0.19 -12.18 19.43
N ASN A 77 1.27 -11.74 18.77
CA ASN A 77 1.43 -10.30 18.50
C ASN A 77 0.44 -9.88 17.42
N TRP A 78 -0.32 -8.83 17.70
CA TRP A 78 -1.20 -8.20 16.73
C TRP A 78 -0.41 -7.29 15.80
N HIS A 79 -0.65 -7.40 14.50
CA HIS A 79 0.03 -6.60 13.48
C HIS A 79 -0.91 -5.64 12.74
N MET A 80 -2.12 -6.11 12.42
CA MET A 80 -3.06 -5.33 11.62
C MET A 80 -4.50 -5.73 11.93
N THR A 81 -5.41 -4.78 11.79
CA THR A 81 -6.83 -5.04 11.59
C THR A 81 -7.36 -4.18 10.47
N GLU A 82 -8.06 -4.83 9.57
CA GLU A 82 -8.86 -4.25 8.50
C GLU A 82 -10.31 -4.37 8.91
N THR A 83 -11.11 -3.37 8.56
CA THR A 83 -12.54 -3.34 8.90
C THR A 83 -13.26 -2.69 7.74
N ASP A 84 -14.11 -3.46 7.06
CA ASP A 84 -15.06 -2.97 6.06
C ASP A 84 -16.05 -2.06 6.79
N ILE A 85 -16.00 -0.76 6.50
CA ILE A 85 -16.89 0.22 7.10
C ILE A 85 -17.75 0.86 6.02
N PRO A 86 -19.02 1.22 6.31
CA PRO A 86 -19.78 2.00 5.35
C PRO A 86 -19.15 3.41 5.21
N TYR A 87 -19.20 4.00 4.02
CA TYR A 87 -18.76 5.38 3.78
C TYR A 87 -19.28 6.39 4.82
N THR A 88 -20.49 6.18 5.37
CA THR A 88 -21.06 7.04 6.41
C THR A 88 -20.29 7.03 7.73
N ALA A 89 -19.53 5.98 8.02
CA ALA A 89 -18.70 5.83 9.20
C ALA A 89 -17.31 6.50 9.07
N LEU A 90 -16.94 6.95 7.86
CA LEU A 90 -15.70 7.70 7.67
C LEU A 90 -15.67 9.00 8.49
N PRO A 91 -14.48 9.41 8.97
CA PRO A 91 -14.29 10.73 9.54
C PRO A 91 -14.75 11.85 8.59
N ASP A 92 -15.34 12.91 9.14
CA ASP A 92 -15.78 14.08 8.35
C ASP A 92 -14.66 14.71 7.51
N PRO A 93 -13.40 14.81 7.99
CA PRO A 93 -12.29 15.29 7.17
C PRO A 93 -12.01 14.42 5.94
N VAL A 94 -12.08 13.09 6.07
CA VAL A 94 -11.87 12.15 4.95
C VAL A 94 -12.95 12.32 3.90
N LYS A 95 -14.23 12.35 4.31
CA LYS A 95 -15.34 12.60 3.38
C LYS A 95 -15.19 13.95 2.68
N SER A 96 -14.79 14.99 3.41
CA SER A 96 -14.59 16.32 2.84
C SER A 96 -13.45 16.33 1.82
N ALA A 97 -12.35 15.62 2.08
CA ALA A 97 -11.24 15.48 1.15
C ALA A 97 -11.67 14.76 -0.13
N PHE A 98 -12.33 13.60 0.01
CA PHE A 98 -12.88 12.83 -1.11
C PHE A 98 -13.83 13.67 -1.99
N GLU A 99 -14.76 14.42 -1.40
CA GLU A 99 -15.73 15.24 -2.16
C GLU A 99 -15.08 16.41 -2.93
N THR A 100 -13.80 16.71 -2.66
CA THR A 100 -13.01 17.70 -3.39
C THR A 100 -12.02 17.09 -4.38
N SER A 101 -11.87 15.76 -4.39
CA SER A 101 -10.96 15.06 -5.31
C SER A 101 -11.53 15.00 -6.73
N GLU A 102 -10.70 14.61 -7.68
CA GLU A 102 -11.12 14.30 -9.05
C GLU A 102 -12.03 13.07 -9.12
N TYR A 103 -11.95 12.19 -8.13
CA TYR A 103 -12.70 10.94 -8.04
C TYR A 103 -14.10 11.08 -7.44
N LYS A 104 -14.51 12.27 -6.99
CA LYS A 104 -15.81 12.48 -6.30
C LYS A 104 -17.04 11.96 -7.06
N THR A 105 -16.99 11.92 -8.40
CA THR A 105 -18.09 11.44 -9.24
C THR A 105 -18.01 9.95 -9.57
N TRP A 106 -16.92 9.29 -9.19
CA TRP A 106 -16.74 7.86 -9.37
C TRP A 106 -17.66 7.10 -8.41
N LYS A 107 -18.03 5.88 -8.81
CA LYS A 107 -18.80 5.00 -7.93
C LYS A 107 -17.86 4.59 -6.78
N LYS A 108 -18.43 4.44 -5.59
CA LYS A 108 -17.71 3.93 -4.42
C LYS A 108 -18.08 2.47 -4.31
N ASP A 109 -17.08 1.62 -4.19
CA ASP A 109 -17.25 0.17 -4.16
C ASP A 109 -17.10 -0.33 -2.74
N ASP A 110 -15.93 -0.14 -2.14
CA ASP A 110 -15.66 -0.45 -0.75
C ASP A 110 -14.97 0.68 0.02
N VAL A 111 -15.00 0.59 1.35
CA VAL A 111 -14.30 1.51 2.25
C VAL A 111 -13.75 0.74 3.45
N ASP A 112 -12.42 0.72 3.56
CA ASP A 112 -11.73 0.07 4.66
C ASP A 112 -11.17 1.03 5.69
N LYS A 113 -11.12 0.55 6.94
CA LYS A 113 -10.32 1.15 8.00
C LYS A 113 -9.16 0.23 8.36
N LEU A 114 -7.94 0.71 8.13
CA LEU A 114 -6.70 0.00 8.41
C LEU A 114 -6.06 0.50 9.71
N GLU A 115 -5.95 -0.39 10.68
CA GLU A 115 -5.19 -0.18 11.91
C GLU A 115 -3.96 -1.08 11.88
N ARG A 116 -2.77 -0.50 12.00
CA ARG A 116 -1.50 -1.24 11.99
C ARG A 116 -0.66 -0.93 13.21
N GLN A 117 0.17 -1.88 13.64
CA GLN A 117 0.96 -1.74 14.85
C GLN A 117 2.00 -0.62 14.73
N GLY A 118 1.89 0.39 15.60
CA GLY A 118 2.91 1.42 15.79
C GLY A 118 2.84 2.61 14.82
N ILE A 119 1.82 2.65 13.97
CA ILE A 119 1.61 3.70 12.96
C ILE A 119 0.15 4.17 12.97
N GLU A 120 -0.19 5.18 12.18
CA GLU A 120 -1.52 5.78 12.20
C GLU A 120 -2.60 4.94 11.50
N THR A 121 -3.86 5.20 11.86
CA THR A 121 -5.01 4.65 11.15
C THR A 121 -5.13 5.28 9.76
N VAL A 122 -5.30 4.42 8.76
CA VAL A 122 -5.54 4.80 7.36
C VAL A 122 -6.95 4.36 6.97
N TYR A 123 -7.60 5.13 6.11
CA TYR A 123 -8.89 4.81 5.51
C TYR A 123 -8.72 4.67 4.01
N VAL A 124 -9.20 3.58 3.42
CA VAL A 124 -9.14 3.35 1.97
C VAL A 124 -10.54 3.57 1.41
N ILE A 125 -10.64 4.26 0.29
CA ILE A 125 -11.88 4.38 -0.47
C ILE A 125 -11.59 3.84 -1.86
N GLU A 126 -12.13 2.67 -2.16
CA GLU A 126 -12.11 2.09 -3.49
C GLU A 126 -13.19 2.76 -4.35
N VAL A 127 -12.79 3.22 -5.53
CA VAL A 127 -13.70 3.86 -6.48
C VAL A 127 -13.52 3.35 -7.90
N GLU A 128 -14.62 2.92 -8.53
CA GLU A 128 -14.63 2.55 -9.93
C GLU A 128 -15.24 3.61 -10.87
N ASN A 129 -14.71 3.65 -12.09
CA ASN A 129 -15.34 4.28 -13.24
C ASN A 129 -15.06 3.45 -14.50
N GLN A 130 -16.11 2.75 -14.97
CA GLN A 130 -16.05 1.83 -16.11
C GLN A 130 -15.12 0.63 -15.84
N ASN A 131 -13.90 0.64 -16.37
CA ASN A 131 -12.93 -0.44 -16.24
C ASN A 131 -11.68 0.02 -15.46
N GLN A 132 -11.80 1.15 -14.76
CA GLN A 132 -10.75 1.70 -13.92
C GLN A 132 -11.25 1.65 -12.49
N GLU A 133 -10.38 1.22 -11.60
CA GLU A 133 -10.60 1.13 -10.17
C GLU A 133 -9.39 1.76 -9.49
N ILE A 134 -9.64 2.58 -8.47
CA ILE A 134 -8.60 3.34 -7.78
C ILE A 134 -8.84 3.22 -6.27
N ASP A 135 -7.80 2.84 -5.55
CA ASP A 135 -7.76 2.90 -4.10
C ASP A 135 -7.21 4.23 -3.62
N LEU A 136 -7.99 4.95 -2.81
CA LEU A 136 -7.61 6.23 -2.23
C LEU A 136 -7.30 6.10 -0.75
N TYR A 137 -6.03 6.20 -0.38
CA TYR A 137 -5.57 6.07 1.00
C TYR A 137 -5.59 7.43 1.70
N TYR A 138 -6.34 7.56 2.79
CA TYR A 138 -6.49 8.79 3.55
C TYR A 138 -6.10 8.63 5.02
N SER A 139 -5.48 9.66 5.58
CA SER A 139 -5.35 9.78 7.03
C SER A 139 -6.68 10.15 7.69
N ALA A 140 -6.82 9.93 9.00
CA ALA A 140 -8.02 10.30 9.75
C ALA A 140 -8.40 11.80 9.67
N ASP A 141 -7.41 12.68 9.44
CA ASP A 141 -7.58 14.12 9.24
C ASP A 141 -7.76 14.54 7.77
N GLY A 142 -7.92 13.58 6.85
CA GLY A 142 -8.29 13.84 5.46
C GLY A 142 -7.14 14.23 4.54
N VAL A 143 -5.90 13.89 4.89
CA VAL A 143 -4.75 14.02 3.97
C VAL A 143 -4.76 12.80 3.06
N LEU A 144 -4.78 13.02 1.74
CA LEU A 144 -4.55 11.95 0.76
C LEU A 144 -3.08 11.53 0.87
N ILE A 145 -2.86 10.25 1.15
CA ILE A 145 -1.54 9.63 1.31
C ILE A 145 -1.03 9.20 -0.05
N LYS A 146 -1.83 8.39 -0.76
CA LYS A 146 -1.57 7.91 -2.12
C LYS A 146 -2.86 7.47 -2.81
N SER A 147 -2.78 7.35 -4.13
CA SER A 147 -3.83 6.75 -4.97
C SER A 147 -3.20 5.67 -5.83
N ILE A 148 -3.71 4.44 -5.75
CA ILE A 148 -3.18 3.29 -6.47
C ILE A 148 -4.24 2.85 -7.48
N ALA A 149 -3.87 2.65 -8.73
CA ALA A 149 -4.76 2.02 -9.69
C ALA A 149 -4.88 0.54 -9.35
N ASP A 150 -6.09 0.10 -9.03
CA ASP A 150 -6.32 -1.32 -8.81
C ASP A 150 -6.33 -2.02 -10.18
N THR A 151 -5.41 -2.97 -10.33
CA THR A 151 -5.18 -3.69 -11.60
C THR A 151 -5.25 -5.19 -11.44
N ASP A 152 -5.52 -5.71 -10.25
CA ASP A 152 -5.75 -7.12 -9.99
C ASP A 152 -6.90 -7.37 -9.01
N ASP A 153 -7.40 -8.62 -8.95
CA ASP A 153 -8.55 -8.97 -8.09
C ASP A 153 -8.10 -9.34 -6.65
N GLU A 154 -6.82 -9.15 -6.27
CA GLU A 154 -6.29 -9.53 -4.95
C GLU A 154 -6.09 -8.30 -4.07
N ASN A 155 -7.20 -7.59 -3.83
CA ASN A 155 -7.24 -6.45 -2.94
C ASN A 155 -7.11 -6.90 -1.47
N SER A 156 -5.88 -7.16 -1.02
CA SER A 156 -5.63 -7.50 0.37
C SER A 156 -4.51 -6.68 0.96
N HIS A 157 -4.91 -5.77 1.82
CA HIS A 157 -3.97 -5.00 2.60
C HIS A 157 -3.21 -5.92 3.56
N LEU A 158 -1.89 -5.82 3.53
CA LEU A 158 -1.03 -6.62 4.40
C LEU A 158 -0.55 -5.83 5.61
N PRO A 159 -0.18 -6.53 6.69
CA PRO A 159 0.63 -5.96 7.75
C PRO A 159 1.86 -5.22 7.21
N THR A 160 2.07 -4.01 7.72
CA THR A 160 3.24 -3.20 7.42
C THR A 160 4.52 -3.80 8.03
N THR A 161 5.65 -3.54 7.38
CA THR A 161 6.98 -3.89 7.91
C THR A 161 7.33 -3.01 9.11
N GLN A 162 7.98 -3.58 10.13
CA GLN A 162 8.44 -2.78 11.27
C GLN A 162 9.68 -1.98 10.90
N LEU A 163 9.59 -0.66 11.06
CA LEU A 163 10.68 0.26 10.77
C LEU A 163 11.89 0.01 11.69
N SER A 164 13.10 0.02 11.14
CA SER A 164 14.31 -0.08 11.97
C SER A 164 14.48 1.18 12.85
N ALA A 165 15.15 1.03 14.00
CA ALA A 165 15.41 2.18 14.89
C ALA A 165 16.22 3.29 14.20
N ALA A 166 17.12 2.94 13.28
CA ALA A 166 17.94 3.89 12.54
C ALA A 166 17.09 4.70 11.54
N MET A 167 16.25 4.03 10.75
CA MET A 167 15.31 4.69 9.83
C MET A 167 14.34 5.58 10.59
N LYS A 168 13.81 5.11 11.73
CA LYS A 168 12.93 5.92 12.59
C LYS A 168 13.62 7.19 13.08
N THR A 169 14.85 7.07 13.56
CA THR A 169 15.65 8.22 14.02
C THR A 169 15.88 9.20 12.87
N PHE A 170 16.20 8.71 11.67
CA PHE A 170 16.38 9.55 10.49
C PHE A 170 15.12 10.36 10.16
N ILE A 171 13.95 9.72 10.13
CA ILE A 171 12.66 10.40 9.86
C ILE A 171 12.38 11.45 10.94
N GLU A 172 12.57 11.11 12.21
CA GLU A 172 12.35 12.04 13.33
C GLU A 172 13.28 13.28 13.26
N GLU A 173 14.53 13.10 12.84
CA GLU A 173 15.50 14.19 12.70
C GLU A 173 15.25 15.05 11.46
N LYS A 174 14.95 14.44 10.31
CA LYS A 174 14.77 15.15 9.03
C LYS A 174 13.36 15.74 8.87
N TYR A 175 12.35 15.04 9.38
CA TYR A 175 10.93 15.37 9.26
C TYR A 175 10.28 15.43 10.64
N ALA A 176 10.76 16.35 11.49
CA ALA A 176 10.33 16.46 12.86
C ALA A 176 8.79 16.62 12.96
N GLY A 177 8.15 15.71 13.70
CA GLY A 177 6.69 15.68 13.85
C GLY A 177 5.94 14.96 12.73
N ALA A 178 6.65 14.31 11.80
CA ALA A 178 6.03 13.44 10.82
C ALA A 178 5.29 12.27 11.46
N ARG A 179 4.19 11.89 10.83
CA ARG A 179 3.36 10.74 11.19
C ARG A 179 3.62 9.64 10.18
N ILE A 180 4.01 8.45 10.64
CA ILE A 180 4.22 7.30 9.75
C ILE A 180 2.86 6.68 9.47
N VAL A 181 2.55 6.41 8.20
CA VAL A 181 1.26 5.85 7.77
C VAL A 181 1.39 4.50 7.06
N GLU A 182 2.55 4.23 6.46
CA GLU A 182 2.88 2.92 5.91
C GLU A 182 4.40 2.70 5.88
N VAL A 183 4.79 1.44 5.91
CA VAL A 183 6.15 0.96 5.70
C VAL A 183 6.06 -0.31 4.87
N ASP A 184 6.64 -0.28 3.68
CA ASP A 184 6.72 -1.43 2.80
C ASP A 184 8.16 -1.72 2.37
N VAL A 185 8.41 -2.98 2.00
CA VAL A 185 9.67 -3.39 1.39
C VAL A 185 9.36 -3.76 -0.05
N GLU A 186 10.04 -3.11 -0.98
CA GLU A 186 9.87 -3.39 -2.40
C GLU A 186 10.32 -4.82 -2.71
N ASN A 187 9.35 -5.69 -3.03
CA ASN A 187 9.59 -7.12 -3.14
C ASN A 187 9.49 -7.64 -4.57
N ASP A 188 9.09 -6.81 -5.55
CA ASP A 188 9.18 -7.22 -6.95
C ASP A 188 10.62 -7.15 -7.44
N LYS A 189 11.14 -8.32 -7.85
CA LYS A 189 12.49 -8.46 -8.40
C LYS A 189 12.65 -7.81 -9.77
N SER A 190 11.54 -7.45 -10.44
CA SER A 190 11.54 -6.68 -11.68
C SER A 190 11.96 -5.23 -11.44
N ASP A 191 11.67 -4.72 -10.26
CA ASP A 191 11.72 -3.28 -9.98
C ASP A 191 13.11 -2.84 -9.56
N TRP A 192 13.42 -1.57 -9.86
CA TRP A 192 14.76 -1.00 -9.74
C TRP A 192 15.17 -0.79 -8.27
N ASP A 193 14.18 -0.63 -7.42
CA ASP A 193 14.18 -0.45 -5.98
C ASP A 193 13.94 -1.76 -5.23
N TYR A 194 13.99 -2.93 -5.89
CA TYR A 194 13.91 -4.22 -5.21
C TYR A 194 14.80 -4.29 -3.94
N GLY A 195 14.15 -4.54 -2.81
CA GLY A 195 14.73 -4.63 -1.48
C GLY A 195 14.90 -3.29 -0.77
N PHE A 196 14.41 -2.19 -1.34
CA PHE A 196 14.34 -0.89 -0.68
C PHE A 196 13.18 -0.91 0.32
N THR A 197 13.22 0.02 1.27
CA THR A 197 12.11 0.24 2.21
C THR A 197 11.49 1.59 1.92
N GLU A 198 10.25 1.57 1.48
CA GLU A 198 9.42 2.77 1.32
C GLU A 198 8.72 3.07 2.65
N VAL A 199 8.67 4.34 3.01
CA VAL A 199 7.97 4.81 4.21
C VAL A 199 7.13 6.01 3.86
N ASP A 200 5.83 5.79 3.79
CA ASP A 200 4.85 6.86 3.68
C ASP A 200 4.77 7.62 5.00
N ILE A 201 4.97 8.93 4.92
CA ILE A 201 4.82 9.84 6.05
C ILE A 201 3.91 11.02 5.72
N ILE A 202 3.22 11.52 6.73
CA ILE A 202 2.57 12.83 6.67
C ILE A 202 3.38 13.83 7.47
N HIS A 203 3.89 14.84 6.79
CA HIS A 203 4.74 15.87 7.38
C HIS A 203 4.15 17.27 7.16
N PHE A 204 4.12 18.11 8.20
CA PHE A 204 3.66 19.49 8.09
C PHE A 204 4.75 20.36 7.46
N ASP A 205 4.47 20.91 6.29
CA ASP A 205 5.35 21.85 5.61
C ASP A 205 5.00 23.29 6.02
N SER A 206 5.97 23.99 6.62
CA SER A 206 5.77 25.35 7.11
C SER A 206 5.73 26.40 6.01
N ASP A 207 6.33 26.14 4.84
CA ASP A 207 6.44 27.12 3.77
C ASP A 207 5.11 27.26 3.02
N ILE A 208 4.40 26.14 2.85
CA ILE A 208 3.05 26.10 2.28
C ILE A 208 1.93 25.92 3.32
N ASN A 209 2.29 25.81 4.61
CA ASN A 209 1.39 25.76 5.76
C ASN A 209 0.30 24.67 5.61
N ARG A 210 0.71 23.44 5.24
CA ARG A 210 -0.18 22.27 5.15
C ARG A 210 0.58 20.97 5.40
N ASN A 211 -0.16 19.93 5.73
CA ASN A 211 0.34 18.56 5.69
C ASN A 211 0.61 18.15 4.23
N ILE A 212 1.71 17.43 4.02
CA ILE A 212 2.13 16.82 2.77
C ILE A 212 2.38 15.33 3.04
N SER A 213 1.85 14.46 2.17
CA SER A 213 2.27 13.05 2.10
C SER A 213 3.61 12.96 1.39
N LYS A 214 4.57 12.23 1.96
CA LYS A 214 5.90 12.04 1.40
C LYS A 214 6.27 10.57 1.46
N GLU A 215 6.93 10.09 0.40
CA GLU A 215 7.52 8.77 0.34
C GLU A 215 9.01 8.89 0.70
N VAL A 216 9.40 8.34 1.86
CA VAL A 216 10.81 8.29 2.28
C VAL A 216 11.38 6.93 1.93
N LEU A 217 12.28 6.91 0.95
CA LEU A 217 12.86 5.70 0.43
C LEU A 217 14.24 5.44 1.03
N PHE A 218 14.43 4.26 1.59
CA PHE A 218 15.72 3.76 2.09
C PHE A 218 16.22 2.61 1.23
N ASP A 219 17.53 2.59 0.97
CA ASP A 219 18.14 1.49 0.24
C ASP A 219 18.15 0.18 1.06
N LYS A 220 18.59 -0.91 0.43
CA LYS A 220 18.70 -2.24 1.09
C LYS A 220 19.60 -2.30 2.33
N ASN A 221 20.44 -1.28 2.55
CA ASN A 221 21.30 -1.17 3.73
C ASN A 221 20.64 -0.32 4.83
N GLY A 222 19.46 0.24 4.56
CA GLY A 222 18.74 1.16 5.42
C GLY A 222 19.28 2.59 5.40
N GLU A 223 20.05 2.96 4.37
CA GLU A 223 20.51 4.32 4.16
C GLU A 223 19.46 5.11 3.37
N TRP A 224 19.19 6.35 3.76
CA TRP A 224 18.26 7.21 3.02
C TRP A 224 18.72 7.37 1.58
N TYR A 225 17.83 7.09 0.63
CA TYR A 225 18.09 7.19 -0.80
C TYR A 225 17.43 8.44 -1.39
N SER A 226 16.13 8.61 -1.15
CA SER A 226 15.37 9.77 -1.59
C SER A 226 14.17 10.06 -0.69
N THR A 227 13.62 11.26 -0.84
CA THR A 227 12.24 11.51 -0.46
C THR A 227 11.54 12.24 -1.58
N SER A 228 10.32 11.83 -1.88
CA SER A 228 9.50 12.50 -2.87
C SER A 228 8.09 12.79 -2.41
N TRP A 229 7.41 13.70 -3.12
CA TRP A 229 6.02 14.08 -2.88
C TRP A 229 5.42 14.87 -4.04
N ASP A 230 4.10 14.77 -4.17
CA ASP A 230 3.32 15.56 -5.11
C ASP A 230 3.35 17.05 -4.81
N VAL A 231 3.55 17.84 -5.86
CA VAL A 231 3.55 19.30 -5.84
C VAL A 231 2.41 19.80 -6.71
N ARG A 232 1.50 20.56 -6.12
CA ARG A 232 0.42 21.16 -6.89
C ARG A 232 1.01 22.12 -7.93
N LYS A 233 0.42 22.14 -9.12
CA LYS A 233 0.85 23.03 -10.22
C LYS A 233 0.98 24.51 -9.82
N ASN A 234 0.17 25.00 -8.89
CA ASN A 234 0.23 26.38 -8.38
C ASN A 234 1.27 26.59 -7.25
N GLU A 235 1.85 25.52 -6.72
CA GLU A 235 2.94 25.51 -5.74
C GLU A 235 4.32 25.40 -6.43
N LEU A 236 4.37 25.12 -7.74
CA LEU A 236 5.62 25.06 -8.51
C LEU A 236 6.36 26.41 -8.56
N PRO A 237 7.71 26.41 -8.53
CA PRO A 237 8.49 27.63 -8.70
C PRO A 237 8.19 28.33 -10.03
N VAL A 238 8.10 29.66 -10.00
CA VAL A 238 7.84 30.49 -11.20
C VAL A 238 8.84 30.21 -12.33
N ALA A 239 10.11 29.94 -11.98
CA ALA A 239 11.13 29.62 -12.97
C ALA A 239 10.85 28.30 -13.70
N VAL A 240 10.36 27.28 -12.98
CA VAL A 240 9.95 25.99 -13.55
C VAL A 240 8.80 26.20 -14.54
N THR A 241 7.71 26.86 -14.11
CA THR A 241 6.56 27.11 -15.00
C THR A 241 6.92 27.98 -16.20
N THR A 242 7.84 28.93 -16.03
CA THR A 242 8.33 29.79 -17.11
C THR A 242 9.13 28.98 -18.14
N THR A 243 10.06 28.14 -17.69
CA THR A 243 10.83 27.25 -18.59
C THR A 243 9.89 26.35 -19.39
N ILE A 244 8.91 25.73 -18.73
CA ILE A 244 7.95 24.83 -19.39
C ILE A 244 7.17 25.59 -20.47
N SER A 245 6.60 26.75 -20.12
CA SER A 245 5.80 27.56 -21.06
C SER A 245 6.60 28.00 -22.30
N ASN A 246 7.90 28.24 -22.15
CA ASN A 246 8.77 28.72 -23.23
C ASN A 246 9.30 27.59 -24.13
N GLN A 247 9.64 26.44 -23.54
CA GLN A 247 10.35 25.36 -24.25
C GLN A 247 9.42 24.23 -24.70
N TYR A 248 8.27 24.05 -24.04
CA TYR A 248 7.32 22.96 -24.28
C TYR A 248 5.95 23.52 -24.69
N ALA A 249 5.95 24.45 -25.65
CA ALA A 249 4.73 25.04 -26.15
C ALA A 249 3.77 23.97 -26.72
N GLY A 250 2.53 23.97 -26.26
CA GLY A 250 1.51 23.00 -26.66
C GLY A 250 1.31 21.83 -25.68
N TYR A 251 2.20 21.69 -24.70
CA TYR A 251 2.05 20.77 -23.57
C TYR A 251 1.39 21.46 -22.36
N GLN A 252 0.74 20.66 -21.52
CA GLN A 252 0.25 21.05 -20.20
C GLN A 252 0.98 20.24 -19.13
N ILE A 253 1.27 20.88 -18.00
CA ILE A 253 1.65 20.14 -16.78
C ILE A 253 0.43 19.34 -16.36
N ASP A 254 0.59 18.02 -16.36
CA ASP A 254 -0.38 17.06 -15.85
C ASP A 254 -0.09 16.82 -14.37
N ASP A 255 1.07 16.22 -14.09
CA ASP A 255 1.55 15.98 -12.73
C ASP A 255 2.95 16.57 -12.48
N ALA A 256 3.26 16.77 -11.20
CA ALA A 256 4.53 17.27 -10.74
C ALA A 256 4.90 16.69 -9.38
N GLU A 257 6.01 15.98 -9.33
CA GLU A 257 6.57 15.41 -8.12
C GLU A 257 7.91 16.07 -7.79
N TYR A 258 8.18 16.34 -6.52
CA TYR A 258 9.50 16.85 -6.09
C TYR A 258 10.32 15.75 -5.45
N PHE A 259 11.59 15.65 -5.85
CA PHE A 259 12.55 14.69 -5.33
C PHE A 259 13.68 15.40 -4.57
N GLU A 260 13.95 14.93 -3.36
CA GLU A 260 15.21 15.12 -2.65
C GLU A 260 16.04 13.84 -2.71
N MET A 261 17.28 13.93 -3.18
CA MET A 261 18.17 12.77 -3.30
C MET A 261 19.29 12.82 -2.25
N ALA A 262 19.70 11.67 -1.74
CA ALA A 262 20.86 11.54 -0.85
C ALA A 262 22.17 12.03 -1.46
N ALA A 263 22.28 12.01 -2.79
CA ALA A 263 23.40 12.58 -3.54
C ALA A 263 23.49 14.12 -3.47
N GLY A 264 22.53 14.80 -2.83
CA GLY A 264 22.48 16.26 -2.67
C GLY A 264 21.79 17.00 -3.82
N THR A 265 21.26 16.28 -4.80
CA THR A 265 20.44 16.85 -5.88
C THR A 265 18.99 16.92 -5.45
N ALA A 266 18.29 17.97 -5.84
CA ALA A 266 16.83 18.03 -5.76
C ALA A 266 16.24 18.58 -7.04
N TYR A 267 15.08 18.07 -7.46
CA TYR A 267 14.45 18.41 -8.73
C TYR A 267 12.95 18.16 -8.69
N TYR A 268 12.24 18.77 -9.63
CA TYR A 268 10.87 18.43 -9.94
C TYR A 268 10.87 17.45 -11.13
N LEU A 269 10.21 16.31 -11.00
CA LEU A 269 9.81 15.47 -12.11
C LEU A 269 8.45 15.98 -12.58
N ILE A 270 8.37 16.44 -13.82
CA ILE A 270 7.14 17.01 -14.37
C ILE A 270 6.68 16.13 -15.52
N GLU A 271 5.47 15.62 -15.40
CA GLU A 271 4.75 15.00 -16.51
C GLU A 271 4.06 16.08 -17.34
N LEU A 272 4.33 16.04 -18.64
CA LEU A 272 3.79 16.98 -19.60
C LEU A 272 2.89 16.24 -20.58
N GLU A 273 1.59 16.52 -20.53
CA GLU A 273 0.59 16.00 -21.47
C GLU A 273 0.56 16.86 -22.74
N GLY A 274 0.67 16.21 -23.90
CA GLY A 274 0.71 16.89 -25.19
C GLY A 274 -0.56 16.67 -26.01
N ASN A 275 -1.04 17.72 -26.70
CA ASN A 275 -2.22 17.60 -27.56
C ASN A 275 -1.98 16.64 -28.75
N ASN A 276 -2.50 15.41 -28.65
CA ASN A 276 -2.28 14.32 -29.63
C ASN A 276 -0.80 13.96 -29.83
N THR A 277 0.03 14.17 -28.81
CA THR A 277 1.42 13.74 -28.78
C THR A 277 1.66 12.94 -27.50
N PRO A 278 2.60 11.99 -27.48
CA PRO A 278 2.91 11.24 -26.27
C PRO A 278 3.32 12.16 -25.12
N ASP A 279 2.99 11.74 -23.91
CA ASP A 279 3.38 12.44 -22.69
C ASP A 279 4.89 12.34 -22.50
N ILE A 280 5.46 13.36 -21.87
CA ILE A 280 6.90 13.42 -21.63
C ILE A 280 7.19 13.78 -20.18
N ASN A 281 8.15 13.07 -19.60
CA ASN A 281 8.66 13.34 -18.27
C ASN A 281 9.96 14.14 -18.35
N ILE A 282 10.03 15.26 -17.63
CA ILE A 282 11.22 16.09 -17.55
C ILE A 282 11.68 16.26 -16.10
N LYS A 283 12.99 16.24 -15.87
CA LYS A 283 13.58 16.63 -14.60
C LYS A 283 14.03 18.09 -14.69
N ILE A 284 13.59 18.93 -13.76
CA ILE A 284 13.88 20.36 -13.77
C ILE A 284 14.24 20.85 -12.36
N ALA A 285 15.32 21.58 -12.23
CA ALA A 285 15.71 22.21 -10.97
C ALA A 285 14.78 23.41 -10.63
N ALA A 286 14.75 23.81 -9.36
CA ALA A 286 13.91 24.93 -8.89
C ALA A 286 14.18 26.27 -9.60
N ASP A 287 15.39 26.46 -10.15
CA ASP A 287 15.77 27.64 -10.93
C ASP A 287 15.35 27.58 -12.41
N GLY A 288 14.64 26.53 -12.81
CA GLY A 288 14.16 26.30 -14.18
C GLY A 288 15.16 25.61 -15.10
N THR A 289 16.30 25.14 -14.60
CA THR A 289 17.29 24.39 -15.40
C THR A 289 16.84 22.96 -15.65
N ILE A 290 16.72 22.55 -16.91
CA ILE A 290 16.43 21.15 -17.29
C ILE A 290 17.65 20.28 -16.98
N LEU A 291 17.42 19.20 -16.23
CA LEU A 291 18.42 18.19 -15.88
C LEU A 291 18.41 17.08 -16.94
N LYS A 292 19.59 16.50 -17.18
CA LYS A 292 19.80 15.41 -18.13
C LYS A 292 20.03 14.10 -17.43
#